data_AF-A0A5Y6F095-F1
#
_entry.id   AF-A0A5Y6F095-F1
#
_cell.length_a   1.000
_cell.length_b   1.000
_cell.length_c   1.000
_cell.angle_alpha   90.00
_cell.angle_beta   90.00
_cell.angle_gamma   90.00
#
_symmetry.space_group_name_H-M   'P 1'
#
loop_
_entity.id
_entity.type
_entity.pdbx_description
1 polymer ?
#
loop_
_entity_poly.entity_id
_entity_poly.type
_entity_poly.pdbx_seq_one_letter_code
_entity_poly.pdbx_strand_id
1 'polypeptide(L)'
;MTTSLSGFIEFVRADMGVTAAQVPDDSPSFSLAYGGAVEWVNSDIACVMPNLYTVAVYNLGASFLVNYGIESVFAEFRKIYGLNDFTAGVITGASDNATSSQRLVPDFFKNLSLADLQMLKDPYGRRYLMIAEQFGSLWGLS
;
A
#
# COMPACT_ATOMS: atom_id res chain seq x y z
N MET A 1 -13.13 -17.88 2.32
CA MET A 1 -13.51 -16.56 2.88
C MET A 1 -13.61 -15.61 1.71
N THR A 2 -14.74 -14.92 1.57
CA THR A 2 -14.90 -13.80 0.64
C THR A 2 -14.48 -12.53 1.37
N THR A 3 -13.69 -11.67 0.71
CA THR A 3 -13.42 -10.32 1.19
C THR A 3 -14.75 -9.58 1.42
N SER A 4 -14.81 -8.74 2.46
CA SER A 4 -16.00 -7.94 2.75
C SER A 4 -15.63 -6.58 3.31
N LEU A 5 -16.50 -5.59 3.12
CA LEU A 5 -16.31 -4.25 3.68
C LEU A 5 -16.27 -4.29 5.22
N SER A 6 -17.11 -5.10 5.85
CA SER A 6 -17.10 -5.26 7.32
C SER A 6 -15.79 -5.86 7.81
N GLY A 7 -15.27 -6.90 7.15
CA GLY A 7 -13.97 -7.48 7.49
C GLY A 7 -12.80 -6.51 7.26
N PHE A 8 -12.91 -5.64 6.25
CA PHE A 8 -11.94 -4.56 6.06
C PHE A 8 -11.99 -3.52 7.19
N ILE A 9 -13.18 -3.11 7.63
CA ILE A 9 -13.33 -2.20 8.77
C ILE A 9 -12.73 -2.85 10.03
N GLU A 10 -13.02 -4.13 10.30
CA GLU A 10 -12.40 -4.87 11.41
C GLU A 10 -10.87 -4.88 11.33
N PHE A 11 -10.31 -5.10 10.14
CA PHE A 11 -8.86 -5.01 9.92
C PHE A 11 -8.32 -3.61 10.26
N VAL A 12 -9.01 -2.54 9.84
CA VAL A 12 -8.62 -1.17 10.17
C VAL A 12 -8.68 -0.91 11.67
N ARG A 13 -9.68 -1.45 12.37
CA ARG A 13 -9.77 -1.32 13.84
C ARG A 13 -8.64 -2.05 14.54
N ALA A 14 -8.36 -3.29 14.13
CA ALA A 14 -7.43 -4.18 14.82
C ALA A 14 -5.95 -3.92 14.47
N ASP A 15 -5.62 -3.72 13.19
CA ASP A 15 -4.23 -3.60 12.71
C ASP A 15 -3.78 -2.14 12.57
N MET A 16 -4.68 -1.21 12.18
CA MET A 16 -4.35 0.22 12.10
C MET A 16 -4.61 0.98 13.40
N GLY A 17 -5.39 0.41 14.32
CA GLY A 17 -5.76 1.07 15.58
C GLY A 17 -6.65 2.31 15.41
N VAL A 18 -7.29 2.47 14.24
CA VAL A 18 -8.20 3.59 13.97
C VAL A 18 -9.54 3.29 14.64
N THR A 19 -10.00 4.16 15.52
CA THR A 19 -11.24 3.98 16.30
C THR A 19 -12.47 4.52 15.58
N ALA A 20 -13.67 4.03 15.94
CA ALA A 20 -14.93 4.50 15.37
C ALA A 20 -15.20 6.00 15.63
N ALA A 21 -14.59 6.57 16.67
CA ALA A 21 -14.64 8.00 16.95
C ALA A 21 -13.80 8.84 15.97
N GLN A 22 -12.74 8.27 15.41
CA GLN A 22 -11.88 8.95 14.43
C GLN A 22 -12.43 8.85 13.01
N VAL A 23 -12.98 7.69 12.67
CA VAL A 23 -13.61 7.41 11.38
C VAL A 23 -14.86 6.59 11.65
N PRO A 24 -16.07 7.11 11.43
CA PRO A 24 -17.31 6.33 11.55
C PRO A 24 -17.33 5.13 10.60
N ASP A 25 -17.98 4.02 11.00
CA ASP A 25 -18.06 2.79 10.18
C ASP A 25 -18.78 3.00 8.84
N ASP A 26 -19.65 4.01 8.74
CA ASP A 26 -20.37 4.42 7.54
C ASP A 26 -19.61 5.45 6.69
N SER A 27 -18.35 5.76 7.03
CA SER A 27 -17.55 6.70 6.25
C SER A 27 -17.41 6.22 4.79
N PRO A 28 -17.65 7.10 3.79
CA PRO A 28 -17.45 6.78 2.39
C PRO A 28 -15.99 6.43 2.06
N SER A 29 -15.03 6.86 2.89
CA SER A 29 -13.61 6.52 2.72
C SER A 29 -13.37 5.01 2.82
N PHE A 30 -14.10 4.29 3.67
CA PHE A 30 -13.99 2.83 3.73
C PHE A 30 -14.48 2.18 2.45
N SER A 31 -15.64 2.58 1.93
CA SER A 31 -16.19 2.01 0.71
C SER A 31 -15.32 2.30 -0.51
N LEU A 32 -14.80 3.52 -0.64
CA LEU A 32 -13.91 3.90 -1.74
C LEU A 32 -12.58 3.13 -1.69
N ALA A 33 -11.94 3.08 -0.53
CA ALA A 33 -10.65 2.41 -0.38
C ALA A 33 -10.77 0.89 -0.55
N TYR A 34 -11.80 0.27 0.05
CA TYR A 34 -12.06 -1.15 -0.11
C TYR A 34 -12.43 -1.49 -1.56
N GLY A 35 -13.34 -0.74 -2.18
CA GLY A 35 -13.79 -0.96 -3.55
C GLY A 35 -12.62 -0.86 -4.53
N GLY A 36 -11.83 0.21 -4.44
CA GLY A 36 -10.63 0.38 -5.27
C GLY A 36 -9.62 -0.74 -5.06
N ALA A 37 -9.43 -1.24 -3.83
CA ALA A 37 -8.52 -2.35 -3.57
C ALA A 37 -9.00 -3.67 -4.19
N VAL A 38 -10.31 -3.98 -4.09
CA VAL A 38 -10.88 -5.18 -4.72
C VAL A 38 -10.71 -5.15 -6.24
N GLU A 39 -10.89 -3.97 -6.85
CA GLU A 39 -10.70 -3.77 -8.29
C GLU A 39 -9.24 -3.87 -8.73
N TRP A 40 -8.30 -3.47 -7.86
CA TRP A 40 -6.88 -3.42 -8.18
C TRP A 40 -6.15 -4.75 -7.97
N VAL A 41 -6.47 -5.48 -6.90
CA VAL A 41 -5.79 -6.75 -6.61
C VAL A 41 -6.15 -7.79 -7.67
N ASN A 42 -5.12 -8.46 -8.21
CA ASN A 42 -5.29 -9.50 -9.21
C ASN A 42 -6.28 -10.58 -8.73
N SER A 43 -7.39 -10.74 -9.46
CA SER A 43 -8.44 -11.72 -9.19
C SER A 43 -7.97 -13.17 -9.29
N ASP A 44 -6.90 -13.46 -10.05
CA ASP A 44 -6.34 -14.81 -10.16
C ASP A 44 -5.82 -15.33 -8.82
N ILE A 45 -5.35 -14.42 -7.95
CA ILE A 45 -4.95 -14.76 -6.58
C ILE A 45 -6.16 -15.30 -5.80
N ALA A 46 -7.37 -14.78 -6.04
CA ALA A 46 -8.58 -15.26 -5.39
C ALA A 46 -8.89 -16.73 -5.74
N CYS A 47 -8.55 -17.17 -6.96
CA CYS A 47 -8.75 -18.55 -7.41
C CYS A 47 -7.75 -19.52 -6.81
N VAL A 48 -6.48 -19.12 -6.65
CA VAL A 48 -5.40 -20.02 -6.22
C VAL A 48 -5.14 -19.95 -4.72
N MET A 49 -5.18 -18.75 -4.14
CA MET A 49 -4.88 -18.47 -2.72
C MET A 49 -5.85 -17.43 -2.13
N PRO A 50 -7.13 -17.79 -1.88
CA PRO A 50 -8.17 -16.85 -1.44
C PRO A 50 -7.85 -16.14 -0.11
N ASN A 51 -7.10 -16.78 0.78
CA ASN A 51 -6.66 -16.15 2.02
C ASN A 51 -5.63 -15.04 1.76
N LEU A 52 -4.67 -15.26 0.86
CA LEU A 52 -3.70 -14.22 0.48
C LEU A 52 -4.35 -13.11 -0.34
N TYR A 53 -5.35 -13.43 -1.16
CA TYR A 53 -6.16 -12.40 -1.81
C TYR A 53 -6.82 -11.46 -0.78
N THR A 54 -7.42 -12.04 0.28
CA THR A 54 -8.04 -11.25 1.36
C THR A 54 -7.01 -10.35 2.06
N VAL A 55 -5.84 -10.90 2.38
CA VAL A 55 -4.76 -10.12 3.00
C VAL A 55 -4.26 -9.02 2.06
N ALA A 56 -4.11 -9.30 0.77
CA ALA A 56 -3.69 -8.32 -0.23
C ALA A 56 -4.70 -7.17 -0.35
N VAL A 57 -5.99 -7.48 -0.47
CA VAL A 57 -7.07 -6.48 -0.58
C VAL A 57 -7.12 -5.59 0.66
N TYR A 58 -7.05 -6.15 1.88
CA TYR A 58 -7.13 -5.33 3.09
C TYR A 58 -5.87 -4.46 3.29
N ASN A 59 -4.69 -4.96 2.96
CA ASN A 59 -3.46 -4.15 3.04
C ASN A 59 -3.45 -3.04 1.97
N LEU A 60 -3.88 -3.34 0.74
CA LEU A 60 -4.00 -2.32 -0.30
C LEU A 60 -5.06 -1.27 0.04
N GLY A 61 -6.22 -1.71 0.52
CA GLY A 61 -7.29 -0.81 0.98
C GLY A 61 -6.83 0.09 2.12
N ALA A 62 -6.04 -0.44 3.06
CA ALA A 62 -5.46 0.37 4.14
C ALA A 62 -4.46 1.40 3.60
N SER A 63 -3.61 1.04 2.63
CA SER A 63 -2.73 2.01 1.94
C SER A 63 -3.53 3.09 1.22
N PHE A 64 -4.65 2.74 0.56
CA PHE A 64 -5.55 3.71 -0.06
C PHE A 64 -6.21 4.63 0.96
N LEU A 65 -6.62 4.14 2.13
CA LEU A 65 -7.11 4.99 3.22
C LEU A 65 -6.04 5.98 3.68
N VAL A 66 -4.80 5.53 3.87
CA VAL A 66 -3.70 6.41 4.27
C VAL A 66 -3.45 7.48 3.22
N ASN A 67 -3.46 7.14 1.93
CA ASN A 67 -3.14 8.08 0.86
C ASN A 67 -4.31 9.02 0.51
N TYR A 68 -5.55 8.52 0.48
CA TYR A 68 -6.72 9.22 -0.06
C TYR A 68 -7.84 9.48 0.96
N GLY A 69 -7.75 8.91 2.17
CA GLY A 69 -8.71 9.15 3.24
C GLY A 69 -8.76 10.62 3.64
N ILE A 70 -9.99 11.11 3.86
CA ILE A 70 -10.28 12.54 4.12
C ILE A 70 -10.17 12.88 5.61
N GLU A 71 -10.24 11.88 6.47
CA GLU A 71 -10.25 12.03 7.91
C GLU A 71 -8.88 12.42 8.47
N SER A 72 -8.89 13.17 9.57
CA SER A 72 -7.69 13.75 10.18
C SER A 72 -6.67 12.68 10.62
N VAL A 73 -7.13 11.51 11.06
CA VAL A 73 -6.26 10.40 11.45
C VAL A 73 -5.34 9.95 10.30
N PHE A 74 -5.85 9.95 9.06
CA PHE A 74 -5.07 9.58 7.89
C PHE A 74 -4.08 10.69 7.49
N ALA A 75 -4.43 11.96 7.74
CA ALA A 75 -3.48 13.06 7.57
C ALA A 75 -2.29 12.95 8.53
N GLU A 76 -2.52 12.50 9.77
CA GLU A 76 -1.44 12.22 10.72
C GLU A 76 -0.59 11.02 10.29
N PHE A 77 -1.21 9.95 9.80
CA PHE A 77 -0.46 8.82 9.21
C PHE A 77 0.42 9.26 8.02
N ARG A 78 -0.08 10.11 7.13
CA ARG A 78 0.72 10.67 6.02
C ARG A 78 1.93 11.48 6.49
N LYS A 79 1.80 12.20 7.61
CA LYS A 79 2.93 12.90 8.23
C LYS A 79 3.93 11.92 8.84
N ILE A 80 3.45 10.94 9.62
CA ILE A 80 4.29 9.94 10.30
C ILE A 80 5.10 9.14 9.28
N TYR A 81 4.49 8.73 8.18
CA TYR A 81 5.14 7.94 7.13
C TYR A 81 5.90 8.79 6.09
N GLY A 82 5.92 10.12 6.24
CA GLY A 82 6.60 11.01 5.30
C GLY A 82 6.05 10.93 3.87
N LEU A 83 4.74 10.70 3.72
CA LEU A 83 4.04 10.62 2.44
C LEU A 83 3.77 12.00 1.83
N ASN A 84 3.69 13.04 2.67
CA ASN A 84 3.51 14.43 2.22
C ASN A 84 4.79 15.02 1.60
N ASP A 85 5.95 14.44 1.91
CA ASP A 85 7.22 14.87 1.34
C ASP A 85 7.45 14.17 0.01
N PHE A 86 7.62 14.97 -1.04
CA PHE A 86 7.97 14.46 -2.36
C PHE A 86 9.34 13.79 -2.30
N THR A 87 9.37 12.47 -2.48
CA THR A 87 10.61 11.73 -2.67
C THR A 87 10.77 11.45 -4.16
N ALA A 88 11.63 12.23 -4.79
CA ALA A 88 11.95 12.13 -6.21
C ALA A 88 12.78 10.86 -6.49
N GLY A 89 12.10 9.73 -6.70
CA GLY A 89 12.70 8.51 -7.23
C GLY A 89 13.85 7.91 -6.40
N VAL A 90 14.45 6.86 -6.93
CA VAL A 90 15.67 6.28 -6.36
C VAL A 90 16.85 7.16 -6.78
N ILE A 91 17.59 7.70 -5.82
CA ILE A 91 18.86 8.38 -6.09
C ILE A 91 19.83 7.34 -6.66
N THR A 92 20.05 7.38 -7.98
CA THR A 92 20.96 6.45 -8.70
C THR A 92 22.44 6.73 -8.43
N GLY A 93 22.75 7.84 -7.75
CA GLY A 93 24.06 8.15 -7.20
C GLY A 93 24.03 9.44 -6.37
N ALA A 94 24.60 9.39 -5.17
CA ALA A 94 25.03 10.58 -4.44
C ALA A 94 26.56 10.60 -4.55
N SER A 95 27.10 11.64 -5.20
CA SER A 95 28.54 11.79 -5.38
C SER A 95 29.02 12.96 -4.52
N ASP A 96 29.85 12.67 -3.52
CA ASP A 96 30.75 13.64 -2.88
C ASP A 96 32.19 13.21 -3.23
N ASN A 97 33.10 14.17 -3.34
CA ASN A 97 34.39 14.12 -4.07
C ASN A 97 35.40 13.07 -3.55
N ALA A 98 35.04 12.24 -2.57
CA ALA A 98 35.92 11.26 -1.95
C ALA A 98 35.30 9.87 -1.71
N THR A 99 34.00 9.65 -1.93
CA THR A 99 33.41 8.30 -1.70
C THR A 99 32.18 8.07 -2.58
N SER A 100 32.34 7.28 -3.65
CA SER A 100 31.22 6.78 -4.45
C SER A 100 30.68 5.49 -3.84
N SER A 101 29.67 5.57 -2.98
CA SER A 101 28.91 4.38 -2.59
C SER A 101 27.80 4.14 -3.62
N GLN A 102 28.00 3.20 -4.53
CA GLN A 102 26.94 2.73 -5.42
C GLN A 102 26.05 1.77 -4.64
N ARG A 103 24.85 2.22 -4.26
CA ARG A 103 23.81 1.31 -3.78
C ARG A 103 23.28 0.60 -5.02
N LEU A 104 23.64 -0.67 -5.22
CA LEU A 104 23.06 -1.53 -6.26
C LEU A 104 21.54 -1.38 -6.16
N VAL A 105 20.94 -0.64 -7.10
CA VAL A 105 19.49 -0.49 -7.23
C VAL A 105 19.02 -1.77 -7.91
N PRO A 106 18.38 -2.71 -7.19
CA PRO A 106 17.84 -3.92 -7.82
C PRO A 106 16.93 -3.50 -8.99
N ASP A 107 16.96 -4.22 -10.12
CA ASP A 107 16.20 -3.87 -11.33
C ASP A 107 14.68 -3.71 -11.07
N PHE A 108 14.19 -4.32 -9.98
CA PHE A 108 12.87 -4.09 -9.40
C PHE A 108 12.51 -2.60 -9.23
N PHE A 109 13.43 -1.77 -8.75
CA PHE A 109 13.19 -0.35 -8.49
C PHE A 109 13.12 0.51 -9.76
N LYS A 110 13.57 0.00 -10.92
CA LYS A 110 13.57 0.76 -12.18
C LYS A 110 12.18 0.84 -12.81
N ASN A 111 11.29 -0.09 -12.49
CA ASN A 111 9.94 -0.18 -13.06
C ASN A 111 8.83 0.23 -12.07
N LEU A 112 9.17 0.69 -10.87
CA LEU A 112 8.17 1.14 -9.90
C LEU A 112 7.54 2.46 -10.36
N SER A 113 6.22 2.49 -10.42
CA SER A 113 5.47 3.73 -10.64
C SER A 113 5.61 4.65 -9.42
N LEU A 114 5.29 5.93 -9.58
CA LEU A 114 5.25 6.87 -8.45
C LEU A 114 4.28 6.42 -7.36
N ALA A 115 3.20 5.71 -7.73
CA ALA A 115 2.26 5.14 -6.77
C ALA A 115 2.90 4.00 -5.97
N ASP A 116 3.69 3.14 -6.60
CA ASP A 116 4.37 2.03 -5.92
C ASP A 116 5.45 2.55 -4.95
N LEU A 117 6.14 3.64 -5.32
CA LEU A 117 7.08 4.32 -4.43
C LEU A 117 6.39 4.93 -3.20
N GLN A 118 5.16 5.40 -3.33
CA GLN A 118 4.36 5.85 -2.19
C GLN A 118 3.90 4.66 -1.33
N MET A 119 3.43 3.58 -1.96
CA MET A 119 3.04 2.35 -1.25
C MET A 119 4.20 1.71 -0.48
N LEU A 120 5.44 1.86 -0.96
CA LEU A 120 6.61 1.34 -0.25
C LEU A 120 6.88 2.07 1.07
N LYS A 121 6.45 3.33 1.21
CA LYS A 121 6.65 4.14 2.42
C LYS A 121 5.70 3.75 3.55
N ASP A 122 4.46 3.43 3.23
CA ASP A 122 3.49 2.99 4.23
C ASP A 122 3.57 1.47 4.48
N PRO A 123 3.34 1.01 5.72
CA PRO A 123 3.53 -0.41 6.06
C PRO A 123 2.54 -1.34 5.37
N TYR A 124 1.35 -0.85 5.00
CA TYR A 124 0.29 -1.64 4.39
C TYR A 124 0.54 -1.83 2.89
N GLY A 125 0.88 -0.75 2.19
CA GLY A 125 1.28 -0.77 0.79
C GLY A 125 2.48 -1.68 0.57
N ARG A 126 3.48 -1.62 1.46
CA ARG A 126 4.64 -2.54 1.41
C ARG A 126 4.24 -4.01 1.56
N ARG A 127 3.33 -4.33 2.49
CA ARG A 127 2.84 -5.71 2.67
C ARG A 127 2.07 -6.18 1.43
N TYR A 128 1.27 -5.31 0.82
CA TYR A 128 0.60 -5.60 -0.45
C TYR A 128 1.63 -5.88 -1.56
N LEU A 129 2.63 -5.02 -1.74
CA LEU A 129 3.68 -5.19 -2.75
C LEU A 129 4.45 -6.51 -2.57
N MET A 130 4.80 -6.88 -1.34
CA MET A 130 5.44 -8.17 -1.04
C MET A 130 4.58 -9.36 -1.49
N ILE A 131 3.26 -9.27 -1.33
CA ILE A 131 2.34 -10.32 -1.80
C ILE A 131 2.28 -10.25 -3.33
N ALA A 132 2.03 -9.08 -3.92
CA ALA A 132 1.91 -8.91 -5.36
C ALA A 132 3.16 -9.39 -6.14
N GLU A 133 4.37 -9.16 -5.60
CA GLU A 133 5.64 -9.66 -6.15
C GLU A 133 5.71 -11.19 -6.20
N GLN A 134 5.18 -11.89 -5.20
CA GLN A 134 5.20 -13.37 -5.14
C GLN A 134 4.34 -14.03 -6.22
N PHE A 135 3.33 -13.32 -6.74
CA PHE A 135 2.43 -13.81 -7.79
C PHE A 135 2.83 -13.28 -9.18
N GLY A 136 4.10 -12.91 -9.35
CA GLY A 136 4.64 -12.22 -10.54
C GLY A 136 4.16 -12.75 -11.91
N SER A 137 3.83 -11.79 -12.77
CA SER A 137 3.91 -11.76 -14.26
C SER A 137 2.85 -10.84 -14.91
N LEU A 138 1.83 -10.37 -14.19
CA LEU A 138 0.79 -9.50 -14.77
C LEU A 138 1.19 -8.01 -14.84
N TRP A 139 2.18 -7.58 -14.03
CA TRP A 139 2.70 -6.20 -13.98
C TRP A 139 4.14 -6.06 -14.51
N GLY A 140 4.64 -7.03 -15.29
CA GLY A 140 5.96 -6.93 -15.94
C GLY A 140 7.17 -7.02 -15.01
N LEU A 141 7.01 -7.63 -13.82
CA LEU A 141 8.13 -7.98 -12.95
C LEU A 141 8.66 -9.37 -13.36
N SER A 142 9.63 -9.37 -14.29
CA SER A 142 10.53 -10.49 -14.60
C SER A 142 11.97 -10.02 -14.54
#